data_AF-A0A450VK41-F1
#
_entry.id   AF-A0A450VK41-F1
#
_cell.length_a   1.000
_cell.length_b   1.000
_cell.length_c   1.000
_cell.angle_alpha   90.00
_cell.angle_beta   90.00
_cell.angle_gamma   90.00
#
_symmetry.space_group_name_H-M   'P 1'
#
loop_
_entity.id
_entity.type
_entity.pdbx_description
1 polymer ?
#
loop_
_entity_poly.entity_id
_entity_poly.type
_entity_poly.pdbx_seq_one_letter_code
_entity_poly.pdbx_strand_id
1 'polypeptide(L)' 'MKGRATVKLADGTIREAEIHWFEAHGVGRKDFKIKRLSDEEFRHLH' A
#
# COMPACT_ATOMS: atom_id res chain seq x y z
N MET A 1 -4.21 0.01 -11.47
CA MET A 1 -5.14 -0.53 -10.46
C MET A 1 -4.78 0.03 -9.09
N LYS A 2 -5.75 0.23 -8.19
CA LYS A 2 -5.53 0.72 -6.82
C LYS A 2 -5.89 -0.37 -5.80
N GLY A 3 -5.18 -0.42 -4.69
CA GLY A 3 -5.45 -1.33 -3.57
C GLY A 3 -4.82 -0.83 -2.29
N ARG A 4 -5.24 -1.41 -1.16
CA ARG A 4 -4.63 -1.17 0.16
C ARG A 4 -3.64 -2.29 0.44
N ALA A 5 -2.45 -1.94 0.91
CA ALA A 5 -1.41 -2.89 1.30
C ALA A 5 -0.68 -2.39 2.54
N THR A 6 -0.14 -3.31 3.31
CA THR A 6 0.69 -2.97 4.46
C THR A 6 2.13 -2.78 4.01
N VAL A 7 2.73 -1.65 4.37
CA VAL A 7 4.12 -1.30 4.07
C VAL A 7 4.94 -1.21 5.35
N LYS A 8 6.18 -1.70 5.29
CA LYS A 8 7.15 -1.53 6.37
C LYS A 8 8.03 -0.32 6.04
N LEU A 9 7.99 0.69 6.90
CA LEU A 9 8.82 1.88 6.82
C LEU A 9 10.26 1.55 7.24
N ALA A 10 11.20 2.43 6.87
CA ALA A 10 12.63 2.23 7.14
C ALA A 10 12.97 2.19 8.64
N ASP A 11 12.14 2.82 9.47
CA ASP A 11 12.22 2.81 10.94
C ASP A 11 11.67 1.50 11.56
N GLY A 12 11.12 0.60 10.75
CA GLY A 12 10.50 -0.65 11.18
C GLY A 12 9.00 -0.56 11.44
N THR A 13 8.41 0.63 11.39
CA THR A 13 6.98 0.84 11.59
C THR A 13 6.19 0.22 10.45
N ILE A 14 5.14 -0.54 10.78
CA ILE A 14 4.24 -1.15 9.80
C ILE A 14 2.99 -0.28 9.69
N ARG A 15 2.65 0.17 8.48
CA ARG A 15 1.47 1.02 8.23
C ARG A 15 0.68 0.53 7.03
N GLU A 16 -0.61 0.83 7.00
CA GLU A 16 -1.39 0.63 5.80
C GLU A 16 -1.13 1.78 4.80
N ALA A 17 -1.11 1.43 3.52
CA ALA A 17 -0.87 2.38 2.45
C ALA A 17 -1.77 2.07 1.26
N GLU A 18 -2.26 3.13 0.61
CA GLU A 18 -2.88 3.01 -0.69
C GLU A 18 -1.78 2.90 -1.75
N ILE A 19 -1.74 1.76 -2.43
CA ILE A 19 -0.81 1.45 -3.50
C ILE A 19 -1.52 1.48 -4.84
N HIS A 20 -0.84 2.04 -5.83
CA HIS A 20 -1.22 1.91 -7.23
C HIS A 20 -0.17 1.08 -7.95
N TRP A 21 -0.60 0.11 -8.74
CA TRP A 21 0.29 -0.63 -9.63
C TRP A 21 -0.30 -0.69 -11.03
N PHE A 22 0.59 -0.94 -11.99
CA PHE A 22 0.22 -1.18 -13.37
C PHE A 22 0.40 -2.66 -13.68
N GLU A 23 -0.49 -3.22 -14.48
CA GLU A 23 -0.30 -4.58 -14.97
C GLU A 23 0.33 -4.49 -16.34
N ALA A 24 1.52 -5.05 -16.49
CA ALA A 24 2.07 -5.27 -17.82
C ALA A 24 1.34 -6.48 -18.40
N HIS A 25 0.85 -6.37 -19.64
CA HIS A 25 0.06 -7.39 -20.34
C HIS A 25 0.63 -8.80 -20.11
N GLY A 26 -0.07 -9.61 -19.30
CA GLY A 26 0.23 -11.03 -19.06
C GLY A 26 1.27 -11.35 -17.98
N VAL A 27 1.92 -10.37 -17.33
CA VAL A 27 2.99 -10.62 -16.33
C VAL A 27 2.49 -10.44 -14.88
N GLY A 28 1.33 -9.81 -14.68
CA GLY A 28 0.77 -9.51 -13.37
C GLY A 28 1.12 -8.10 -12.87
N ARG A 29 1.11 -7.90 -11.54
CA ARG A 29 1.31 -6.58 -10.90
C ARG A 29 2.77 -6.15 -11.02
N LYS A 30 3.05 -5.09 -11.77
CA LYS A 30 4.38 -4.51 -11.97
C LYS A 30 4.42 -3.08 -11.44
N ASP A 31 5.52 -2.72 -10.79
CA ASP A 31 5.81 -1.38 -10.25
C ASP A 31 4.73 -0.82 -9.30
N PHE A 32 4.98 -0.97 -8.00
CA PHE A 32 4.12 -0.44 -6.95
C PHE A 32 4.53 0.99 -6.61
N LYS A 33 3.60 1.94 -6.78
CA LYS A 33 3.77 3.32 -6.30
C LYS A 33 2.86 3.53 -5.09
N ILE A 34 3.47 3.82 -3.95
CA ILE A 34 2.74 4.28 -2.76
C ILE A 34 2.20 5.68 -3.06
N LYS A 35 0.88 5.84 -2.97
CA LYS A 35 0.22 7.12 -3.21
C LYS A 35 -0.04 7.88 -1.93
N ARG A 36 -0.44 7.16 -0.88
CA ARG A 36 -0.74 7.72 0.44
C ARG A 36 -0.40 6.69 1.52
N LEU A 37 0.32 7.12 2.56
CA LEU A 37 0.41 6.39 3.81
C LEU A 37 -0.83 6.79 4.63
N SER A 38 -1.53 5.83 5.25
CA SER A 38 -2.51 6.20 6.27
C SER A 38 -1.79 6.45 7.58
N ASP A 39 -1.93 7.67 8.11
CA ASP A 39 -1.57 8.05 9.48
C ASP A 39 -2.71 7.73 10.46
N GLU A 40 -3.61 6.82 10.08
CA GLU A 40 -4.63 6.33 11.02
C GLU A 40 -3.96 5.32 11.94
N GLU A 41 -3.57 5.80 13.12
CA GLU A 41 -3.42 5.01 14.34
C GLU A 41 -4.71 4.23 14.59
N PHE A 42 -4.83 3.07 13.93
CA PHE A 42 -5.81 2.00 14.11
C PHE A 42 -7.04 2.40 14.94
N ARG A 43 -7.80 3.41 14.49
CA ARG A 43 -9.03 3.80 15.16
C ARG A 43 -10.10 2.87 14.65
N HIS A 44 -10.39 1.90 15.51
CA HIS A 44 -11.71 1.32 15.66
C HIS A 44 -12.12 0.36 14.54
N LEU A 45 -11.82 -0.93 14.76
CA LEU A 45 -12.68 -2.00 14.23
C LEU A 45 -14.01 -1.91 14.99
N HIS A 46 -15.09 -1.65 14.24
CA HIS A 46 -16.48 -1.80 14.67
C HIS A 46 -17.07 -3.07 14.05
#